data_AF-A0A953UYL9-F1
#
_entry.id   AF-A0A953UYL9-F1
#
_cell.length_a   1.000
_cell.length_b   1.000
_cell.length_c   1.000
_cell.angle_alpha   90.00
_cell.angle_beta   90.00
_cell.angle_gamma   90.00
#
_symmetry.space_group_name_H-M   'P 1'
#
loop_
_entity.id
_entity.type
_entity.pdbx_description
1 polymer ?
#
loop_
_entity_poly.entity_id
_entity_poly.type
_entity_poly.pdbx_seq_one_letter_code
_entity_poly.pdbx_strand_id
1 'polypeptide(L)'
;MKSPRHMALLGLLGGALAVLTQWMTAPAADIRAGDQGSTVAGNPAPTTGQIQSMVARVVENQHRNDRALEEFERVEHVVSRKGGDNSPVLFDRTDRVMPSGTGIMRLRMAQEGSPVSQDLYRRELQIALDALELAIHPNDREKQAFAKFEKRRRDRADLVDAAAKAFRITWAGREMRGSRTLAKVLLDPDPNYKPTSRLTGLFEHVHVVLWVDESQAQLVRLEADISSDITFGGGIIGKVYHGGHFVMEQSEVAPGVWLPTLYTYDVDGRKFLLSFGLHERTEVTRYRHVGPPAQSIEIIRNELNNRMAEMPIR
;
A
#
# COMPACT_ATOMS: atom_id res chain seq x y z
N MET A 1 16.20 27.98 14.30
CA MET A 1 16.45 26.52 14.17
C MET A 1 15.40 25.94 13.24
N LYS A 2 15.76 25.63 11.98
CA LYS A 2 14.80 25.24 10.92
C LYS A 2 14.49 23.75 11.02
N SER A 3 13.22 23.39 11.20
CA SER A 3 12.73 22.00 11.18
C SER A 3 12.69 21.45 9.75
N PRO A 4 13.19 20.24 9.47
CA PRO A 4 12.92 19.60 8.19
C PRO A 4 11.51 18.99 8.21
N ARG A 5 10.56 19.67 7.53
CA ARG A 5 9.23 19.16 7.22
C ARG A 5 9.29 18.30 5.96
N HIS A 6 9.53 17.00 6.07
CA HIS A 6 9.36 16.07 4.96
C HIS A 6 8.94 14.70 5.49
N MET A 7 7.66 14.32 5.35
CA MET A 7 7.20 12.92 5.28
C MET A 7 5.66 12.85 5.21
N ALA A 8 5.14 12.66 4.00
CA ALA A 8 3.79 12.21 3.67
C ALA A 8 3.92 11.70 2.22
N LEU A 9 3.39 10.58 1.73
CA LEU A 9 2.07 9.98 1.87
C LEU A 9 2.15 8.64 1.09
N LEU A 10 1.71 7.49 1.63
CA LEU A 10 1.50 6.26 0.85
C LEU A 10 0.19 5.62 1.29
N GLY A 11 -0.73 5.46 0.33
CA GLY A 11 -1.99 4.74 0.49
C GLY A 11 -2.05 3.60 -0.52
N LEU A 12 -1.79 2.39 -0.01
CA LEU A 12 -2.35 1.05 -0.28
C LEU A 12 -3.16 0.91 -1.59
N LEU A 13 -2.89 -0.11 -2.41
CA LEU A 13 -3.23 -0.35 -3.85
C LEU A 13 -3.02 0.78 -4.87
N GLY A 14 -3.37 2.02 -4.55
CA GLY A 14 -2.77 3.16 -5.23
C GLY A 14 -1.25 3.12 -5.02
N GLY A 15 -0.78 2.73 -3.84
CA GLY A 15 0.64 2.64 -3.48
C GLY A 15 1.50 1.74 -4.37
N ALA A 16 0.96 0.64 -4.92
CA ALA A 16 1.75 -0.24 -5.80
C ALA A 16 2.28 0.48 -7.05
N LEU A 17 1.53 1.47 -7.56
CA LEU A 17 1.83 2.18 -8.81
C LEU A 17 1.88 3.73 -8.67
N ALA A 18 1.19 4.31 -7.70
CA ALA A 18 1.19 5.74 -7.38
C ALA A 18 2.42 6.19 -6.58
N VAL A 19 3.19 5.24 -6.02
CA VAL A 19 4.54 5.50 -5.51
C VAL A 19 5.44 6.15 -6.57
N LEU A 20 5.14 5.93 -7.85
CA LEU A 20 5.89 6.55 -8.95
C LEU A 20 5.64 8.05 -9.15
N THR A 21 4.74 8.68 -8.40
CA THR A 21 4.45 10.12 -8.58
C THR A 21 4.94 11.05 -7.48
N GLN A 22 5.56 10.55 -6.41
CA GLN A 22 6.01 11.45 -5.33
C GLN A 22 7.36 11.17 -4.65
N TRP A 23 8.11 10.14 -5.03
CA TRP A 23 9.49 9.94 -4.57
C TRP A 23 10.40 9.62 -5.76
N MET A 24 11.51 10.35 -5.85
CA MET A 24 12.53 10.24 -6.88
C MET A 24 13.89 10.54 -6.24
N THR A 25 14.71 9.53 -5.88
CA THR A 25 16.20 9.59 -5.61
C THR A 25 16.89 8.22 -5.35
N ALA A 26 18.16 8.08 -5.82
CA ALA A 26 19.12 6.93 -6.14
C ALA A 26 19.18 5.62 -5.28
N PRO A 27 19.96 4.55 -5.64
CA PRO A 27 19.82 3.54 -6.73
C PRO A 27 20.20 2.04 -6.40
N ALA A 28 19.82 1.13 -7.31
CA ALA A 28 20.36 -0.16 -7.82
C ALA A 28 20.30 -1.50 -7.01
N ALA A 29 19.42 -2.37 -7.50
CA ALA A 29 19.61 -3.74 -8.06
C ALA A 29 19.60 -5.04 -7.21
N ASP A 30 18.92 -6.02 -7.85
CA ASP A 30 18.99 -7.49 -7.92
C ASP A 30 18.29 -8.43 -6.90
N ILE A 31 17.50 -9.31 -7.54
CA ILE A 31 16.36 -10.13 -7.12
C ILE A 31 16.75 -11.46 -6.46
N ARG A 32 15.96 -11.93 -5.47
CA ARG A 32 15.62 -13.37 -5.33
C ARG A 32 14.19 -13.60 -4.79
N ALA A 33 13.53 -14.57 -5.43
CA ALA A 33 12.18 -15.06 -5.17
C ALA A 33 12.02 -15.76 -3.80
N GLY A 34 10.90 -15.49 -3.13
CA GLY A 34 10.51 -16.11 -1.86
C GLY A 34 9.21 -16.91 -1.94
N ASP A 35 9.36 -18.22 -1.70
CA ASP A 35 8.36 -19.22 -1.30
C ASP A 35 7.31 -19.67 -2.36
N GLN A 36 7.59 -20.81 -2.99
CA GLN A 36 6.68 -21.54 -3.89
C GLN A 36 5.85 -22.55 -3.07
N GLY A 37 4.56 -22.29 -2.87
CA GLY A 37 3.65 -23.26 -2.26
C GLY A 37 3.39 -24.46 -3.17
N SER A 38 3.01 -25.60 -2.57
CA SER A 38 2.72 -26.82 -3.33
C SER A 38 1.43 -26.69 -4.14
N THR A 39 1.47 -27.15 -5.39
CA THR A 39 0.34 -27.13 -6.33
C THR A 39 -0.66 -28.23 -5.97
N VAL A 40 -1.97 -27.89 -5.93
CA VAL A 40 -3.02 -28.87 -5.64
C VAL A 40 -3.45 -29.59 -6.94
N ALA A 41 -3.14 -30.87 -7.06
CA ALA A 41 -3.62 -31.72 -8.16
C ALA A 41 -4.98 -32.34 -7.78
N GLY A 42 -6.08 -31.90 -8.40
CA GLY A 42 -7.38 -32.57 -8.20
C GLY A 42 -8.67 -31.78 -8.45
N ASN A 43 -8.62 -30.52 -8.90
CA ASN A 43 -9.83 -29.74 -9.19
C ASN A 43 -9.78 -29.17 -10.61
N PRO A 44 -10.80 -29.39 -11.48
CA PRO A 44 -10.82 -28.85 -12.82
C PRO A 44 -10.62 -27.33 -12.85
N ALA A 45 -9.99 -26.85 -13.92
CA ALA A 45 -9.85 -25.42 -14.16
C ALA A 45 -11.23 -24.76 -14.25
N PRO A 46 -11.46 -23.60 -13.62
CA PRO A 46 -12.72 -22.88 -13.76
C PRO A 46 -12.94 -22.44 -15.22
N THR A 47 -14.21 -22.29 -15.61
CA THR A 47 -14.54 -21.70 -16.91
C THR A 47 -14.15 -20.23 -16.96
N THR A 48 -13.98 -19.67 -18.17
CA THR A 48 -13.70 -18.23 -18.35
C THR A 48 -14.74 -17.35 -17.65
N GLY A 49 -16.02 -17.71 -17.71
CA GLY A 49 -17.09 -16.97 -17.03
C GLY A 49 -16.97 -17.02 -15.49
N GLN A 50 -16.52 -18.14 -14.93
CA GLN A 50 -16.25 -18.26 -13.49
C GLN A 50 -15.06 -17.38 -13.07
N ILE A 51 -13.99 -17.35 -13.87
CA ILE A 51 -12.82 -16.48 -13.61
C ILE A 51 -13.23 -15.02 -13.65
N GLN A 52 -13.99 -14.60 -14.67
CA GLN A 52 -14.48 -13.23 -14.79
C GLN A 52 -15.39 -12.84 -13.60
N SER A 53 -16.27 -13.74 -13.18
CA SER A 53 -17.13 -13.52 -12.01
C SER A 53 -16.32 -13.40 -10.71
N MET A 54 -15.29 -14.24 -10.52
CA MET A 54 -14.38 -14.16 -9.39
C MET A 54 -13.65 -12.81 -9.37
N VAL A 55 -13.07 -12.38 -10.50
CA VAL A 55 -12.36 -11.11 -10.61
C VAL A 55 -13.27 -9.92 -10.33
N ALA A 56 -14.50 -9.92 -10.87
CA ALA A 56 -15.47 -8.85 -10.58
C ALA A 56 -15.80 -8.75 -9.08
N ARG A 57 -15.93 -9.90 -8.39
CA ARG A 57 -16.13 -9.92 -6.93
C ARG A 57 -14.90 -9.47 -6.16
N VAL A 58 -13.70 -9.83 -6.60
CA VAL A 58 -12.43 -9.35 -6.00
C VAL A 58 -12.33 -7.83 -6.11
N VAL A 59 -12.66 -7.25 -7.26
CA VAL A 59 -12.68 -5.80 -7.47
C VAL A 59 -13.66 -5.12 -6.52
N GLU A 60 -14.89 -5.60 -6.42
CA GLU A 60 -15.89 -5.04 -5.49
C GLU A 60 -15.42 -5.16 -4.02
N ASN A 61 -14.87 -6.32 -3.65
CA ASN A 61 -14.31 -6.52 -2.32
C ASN A 61 -13.14 -5.59 -2.05
N GLN A 62 -12.28 -5.34 -3.04
CA GLN A 62 -11.19 -4.40 -2.91
C GLN A 62 -11.70 -2.98 -2.68
N HIS A 63 -12.72 -2.52 -3.41
CA HIS A 63 -13.37 -1.22 -3.14
C HIS A 63 -13.96 -1.12 -1.73
N ARG A 64 -14.49 -2.23 -1.18
CA ARG A 64 -14.97 -2.27 0.21
C ARG A 64 -13.83 -2.19 1.22
N ASN A 65 -12.77 -2.99 1.03
CA ASN A 65 -11.57 -2.96 1.87
C ASN A 65 -10.90 -1.58 1.86
N ASP A 66 -10.88 -0.96 0.68
CA ASP A 66 -10.28 0.35 0.44
C ASP A 66 -10.95 1.46 1.24
N ARG A 67 -12.28 1.40 1.33
CA ARG A 67 -13.08 2.28 2.17
C ARG A 67 -12.92 1.94 3.65
N ALA A 68 -12.92 0.66 4.00
CA ALA A 68 -12.77 0.21 5.38
C ALA A 68 -11.44 0.68 5.99
N LEU A 69 -10.36 0.65 5.22
CA LEU A 69 -9.04 1.13 5.64
C LEU A 69 -9.03 2.56 6.20
N GLU A 70 -9.97 3.41 5.77
CA GLU A 70 -10.13 4.80 6.24
C GLU A 70 -10.71 4.89 7.67
N GLU A 71 -11.06 3.76 8.28
CA GLU A 71 -11.59 3.67 9.65
C GLU A 71 -10.73 2.82 10.59
N PHE A 72 -9.58 2.36 10.12
CA PHE A 72 -8.67 1.55 10.92
C PHE A 72 -7.35 2.28 11.15
N GLU A 73 -6.91 2.31 12.40
CA GLU A 73 -5.51 2.54 12.71
C GLU A 73 -4.71 1.24 12.59
N ARG A 74 -3.39 1.38 12.49
CA ARG A 74 -2.44 0.28 12.35
C ARG A 74 -1.04 0.72 12.77
N VAL A 75 -0.13 -0.24 12.89
CA VAL A 75 1.30 0.00 13.06
C VAL A 75 2.00 -0.40 11.77
N GLU A 76 2.75 0.55 11.19
CA GLU A 76 3.60 0.32 10.01
C GLU A 76 5.07 0.29 10.48
N HIS A 77 5.74 -0.85 10.34
CA HIS A 77 7.19 -0.98 10.48
C HIS A 77 7.82 -0.94 9.09
N VAL A 78 8.60 0.10 8.83
CA VAL A 78 9.18 0.39 7.52
C VAL A 78 10.69 0.33 7.61
N VAL A 79 11.28 -0.57 6.81
CA VAL A 79 12.72 -0.67 6.63
C VAL A 79 13.05 -0.34 5.18
N SER A 80 13.85 0.70 4.97
CA SER A 80 14.38 1.05 3.66
C SER A 80 15.87 0.78 3.61
N ARG A 81 16.33 0.25 2.48
CA ARG A 81 17.72 -0.11 2.22
C ARG A 81 18.24 0.62 1.00
N LYS A 82 19.57 0.71 0.92
CA LYS A 82 20.26 1.33 -0.24
C LYS A 82 20.06 0.54 -1.55
N GLY A 83 19.81 -0.75 -1.43
CA GLY A 83 19.66 -1.75 -2.49
C GLY A 83 18.83 -2.91 -1.96
N GLY A 84 18.93 -4.10 -2.56
CA GLY A 84 18.23 -5.32 -2.11
C GLY A 84 18.51 -5.73 -0.65
N ASP A 85 17.88 -6.81 -0.18
CA ASP A 85 17.75 -7.20 1.24
C ASP A 85 19.05 -7.22 2.08
N ASN A 86 20.20 -7.47 1.46
CA ASN A 86 21.50 -7.51 2.14
C ASN A 86 22.24 -6.16 2.18
N SER A 87 21.64 -5.10 1.63
CA SER A 87 22.23 -3.77 1.57
C SER A 87 22.08 -3.02 2.90
N PRO A 88 22.96 -2.03 3.17
CA PRO A 88 22.84 -1.18 4.35
C PRO A 88 21.45 -0.56 4.48
N VAL A 89 20.91 -0.59 5.71
CA VAL A 89 19.66 0.09 6.06
C VAL A 89 19.89 1.60 5.96
N LEU A 90 19.02 2.29 5.22
CA LEU A 90 18.98 3.74 5.12
C LEU A 90 18.15 4.36 6.24
N PHE A 91 17.02 3.73 6.56
CA PHE A 91 16.24 4.05 7.75
C PHE A 91 15.40 2.85 8.18
N ASP A 92 15.18 2.76 9.49
CA ASP A 92 14.21 1.88 10.13
C ASP A 92 13.28 2.74 11.00
N ARG A 93 11.97 2.64 10.77
CA ARG A 93 10.99 3.35 11.60
C ARG A 93 9.72 2.55 11.83
N THR A 94 9.14 2.74 13.00
CA THR A 94 7.80 2.25 13.31
C THR A 94 6.89 3.43 13.58
N ASP A 95 5.79 3.52 12.84
CA ASP A 95 4.80 4.58 12.94
C ASP A 95 3.42 3.97 13.31
N ARG A 96 2.71 4.54 14.29
CA ARG A 96 1.26 4.35 14.41
C ARG A 96 0.59 5.20 13.34
N VAL A 97 -0.18 4.57 12.47
CA VAL A 97 -0.86 5.22 11.35
C VAL A 97 -2.34 5.20 11.59
N MET A 98 -2.99 6.36 11.53
CA MET A 98 -4.42 6.48 11.77
C MET A 98 -5.09 7.44 10.78
N PRO A 99 -6.39 7.28 10.50
CA PRO A 99 -7.14 8.20 9.65
C PRO A 99 -7.16 9.62 10.24
N SER A 100 -6.97 10.62 9.39
CA SER A 100 -7.08 12.04 9.76
C SER A 100 -8.39 12.68 9.33
N GLY A 101 -9.29 11.92 8.70
CA GLY A 101 -10.48 12.45 8.01
C GLY A 101 -10.21 13.08 6.65
N THR A 102 -8.97 13.48 6.37
CA THR A 102 -8.51 14.05 5.08
C THR A 102 -7.32 13.27 4.49
N GLY A 103 -7.08 12.06 4.99
CA GLY A 103 -5.93 11.23 4.70
C GLY A 103 -5.53 10.40 5.91
N ILE A 104 -4.22 10.28 6.12
CA ILE A 104 -3.63 9.56 7.25
C ILE A 104 -2.67 10.49 8.00
N MET A 105 -2.56 10.29 9.30
CA MET A 105 -1.49 10.84 10.13
C MET A 105 -0.60 9.71 10.66
N ARG A 106 0.64 10.06 11.01
CA ARG A 106 1.65 9.12 11.51
C ARG A 106 2.20 9.64 12.83
N LEU A 107 2.12 8.82 13.87
CA LEU A 107 2.73 9.10 15.16
C LEU A 107 3.94 8.18 15.29
N ARG A 108 5.13 8.77 15.30
CA ARG A 108 6.39 8.01 15.37
C ARG A 108 6.46 7.25 16.69
N MET A 109 6.63 5.94 16.63
CA MET A 109 6.82 5.08 17.80
C MET A 109 8.28 4.68 18.00
N ALA A 110 9.00 4.36 16.92
CA ALA A 110 10.41 4.00 16.99
C ALA A 110 11.19 4.48 15.77
N GLN A 111 12.47 4.78 15.96
CA GLN A 111 13.41 5.17 14.92
C GLN A 111 14.75 4.45 15.14
N GLU A 112 15.32 3.90 14.08
CA GLU A 112 16.52 3.06 14.10
C GLU A 112 16.42 1.95 15.17
N GLY A 113 15.27 1.25 15.21
CA GLY A 113 14.97 0.21 16.18
C GLY A 113 14.74 0.66 17.63
N SER A 114 14.92 1.96 17.92
CA SER A 114 14.80 2.51 19.27
C SER A 114 13.49 3.27 19.46
N PRO A 115 12.73 3.02 20.55
CA PRO A 115 11.52 3.77 20.85
C PRO A 115 11.79 5.28 21.00
N VAL A 116 10.86 6.14 20.58
CA VAL A 116 10.99 7.59 20.81
C VAL A 116 10.77 7.96 22.28
N SER A 117 11.20 9.15 22.69
CA SER A 117 10.90 9.62 24.04
C SER A 117 9.40 9.82 24.24
N GLN A 118 8.95 9.66 25.49
CA GLN A 118 7.54 9.87 25.85
C GLN A 118 7.07 11.30 25.53
N ASP A 119 7.93 12.31 25.74
CA ASP A 119 7.62 13.70 25.42
C ASP A 119 7.41 13.93 23.91
N LEU A 120 8.22 13.28 23.07
CA LEU A 120 8.03 13.33 21.62
C LEU A 120 6.73 12.64 21.23
N TYR A 121 6.44 11.47 21.77
CA TYR A 121 5.20 10.76 21.47
C TYR A 121 3.96 11.54 21.92
N ARG A 122 4.01 12.15 23.12
CA ARG A 122 2.95 13.02 23.64
C ARG A 122 2.72 14.23 22.74
N ARG A 123 3.79 14.79 22.16
CA ARG A 123 3.69 15.87 21.18
C ARG A 123 3.03 15.42 19.88
N GLU A 124 3.37 14.23 19.37
CA GLU A 124 2.70 13.65 18.19
C GLU A 124 1.20 13.42 18.45
N LEU A 125 0.83 12.97 19.65
CA LEU A 125 -0.58 12.84 20.07
C LEU A 125 -1.30 14.20 20.07
N GLN A 126 -0.66 15.29 20.52
CA GLN A 126 -1.25 16.63 20.46
C GLN A 126 -1.43 17.09 19.00
N ILE A 127 -0.44 16.88 18.14
CA ILE A 127 -0.53 17.20 16.71
C ILE A 127 -1.67 16.40 16.04
N ALA A 128 -1.81 15.13 16.40
CA ALA A 128 -2.88 14.26 15.93
C ALA A 128 -4.26 14.79 16.34
N LEU A 129 -4.41 15.19 17.61
CA LEU A 129 -5.64 15.78 18.13
C LEU A 129 -6.01 17.07 17.36
N ASP A 130 -5.06 17.99 17.21
CA ASP A 130 -5.27 19.24 16.47
C ASP A 130 -5.70 18.96 15.01
N ALA A 131 -5.09 17.96 14.36
CA ALA A 131 -5.44 17.57 12.99
C ALA A 131 -6.84 16.97 12.88
N LEU A 132 -7.27 16.16 13.86
CA LEU A 132 -8.62 15.58 13.90
C LEU A 132 -9.68 16.66 14.16
N GLU A 133 -9.43 17.58 15.09
CA GLU A 133 -10.35 18.70 15.38
C GLU A 133 -10.56 19.57 14.14
N LEU A 134 -9.48 19.84 13.39
CA LEU A 134 -9.54 20.60 12.14
C LEU A 134 -10.28 19.86 11.02
N ALA A 135 -10.30 18.53 11.03
CA ALA A 135 -11.08 17.73 10.09
C ALA A 135 -12.59 17.82 10.36
N ILE A 136 -13.01 17.98 11.63
CA ILE A 136 -14.42 18.15 12.02
C ILE A 136 -14.88 19.60 11.85
N HIS A 137 -13.97 20.56 12.05
CA HIS A 137 -14.23 22.00 11.88
C HIS A 137 -13.30 22.61 10.81
N PRO A 138 -13.53 22.28 9.52
CA PRO A 138 -12.60 22.61 8.46
C PRO A 138 -12.61 24.09 8.10
N ASN A 139 -11.41 24.70 8.08
CA ASN A 139 -11.20 25.96 7.39
C ASN A 139 -11.02 25.72 5.87
N ASP A 140 -10.80 26.78 5.08
CA ASP A 140 -10.71 26.65 3.62
C ASP A 140 -9.55 25.76 3.13
N ARG A 141 -8.43 25.72 3.86
CA ARG A 141 -7.31 24.82 3.58
C ARG A 141 -7.74 23.36 3.76
N GLU A 142 -8.47 23.03 4.82
CA GLU A 142 -8.93 21.66 5.06
C GLU A 142 -10.05 21.26 4.11
N LYS A 143 -10.90 22.19 3.66
CA LYS A 143 -11.82 21.92 2.53
C LYS A 143 -11.06 21.51 1.27
N GLN A 144 -9.95 22.20 0.95
CA GLN A 144 -9.10 21.80 -0.17
C GLN A 144 -8.40 20.45 0.07
N ALA A 145 -7.98 20.17 1.31
CA ALA A 145 -7.40 18.88 1.67
C ALA A 145 -8.41 17.74 1.52
N PHE A 146 -9.66 17.95 1.94
CA PHE A 146 -10.77 17.04 1.77
C PHE A 146 -11.09 16.80 0.28
N ALA A 147 -11.18 17.87 -0.52
CA ALA A 147 -11.39 17.72 -1.97
C ALA A 147 -10.27 16.92 -2.65
N LYS A 148 -9.02 17.12 -2.24
CA LYS A 148 -7.87 16.33 -2.72
C LYS A 148 -7.93 14.89 -2.23
N PHE A 149 -8.38 14.65 -1.00
CA PHE A 149 -8.58 13.32 -0.44
C PHE A 149 -9.66 12.55 -1.20
N GLU A 150 -10.82 13.14 -1.39
CA GLU A 150 -11.92 12.57 -2.20
C GLU A 150 -11.49 12.31 -3.63
N LYS A 151 -10.70 13.21 -4.23
CA LYS A 151 -10.10 12.97 -5.53
C LYS A 151 -9.17 11.75 -5.51
N ARG A 152 -8.25 11.63 -4.55
CA ARG A 152 -7.35 10.47 -4.43
C ARG A 152 -8.12 9.17 -4.22
N ARG A 153 -9.22 9.21 -3.46
CA ARG A 153 -10.11 8.07 -3.23
C ARG A 153 -10.77 7.61 -4.54
N ARG A 154 -11.30 8.56 -5.33
CA ARG A 154 -11.83 8.26 -6.68
C ARG A 154 -10.76 7.75 -7.63
N ASP A 155 -9.63 8.45 -7.73
CA ASP A 155 -8.50 8.05 -8.59
C ASP A 155 -8.04 6.61 -8.24
N ARG A 156 -8.07 6.23 -6.96
CA ARG A 156 -7.74 4.87 -6.51
C ARG A 156 -8.79 3.84 -6.95
N ALA A 157 -10.09 4.15 -6.77
CA ALA A 157 -11.15 3.27 -7.23
C ALA A 157 -11.05 3.06 -8.77
N ASP A 158 -10.84 4.14 -9.52
CA ASP A 158 -10.66 4.09 -10.97
C ASP A 158 -9.46 3.21 -11.38
N LEU A 159 -8.38 3.19 -10.59
CA LEU A 159 -7.23 2.32 -10.83
C LEU A 159 -7.55 0.83 -10.63
N VAL A 160 -8.32 0.49 -9.61
CA VAL A 160 -8.77 -0.90 -9.38
C VAL A 160 -9.67 -1.35 -10.54
N ASP A 161 -10.59 -0.50 -10.97
CA ASP A 161 -11.49 -0.79 -12.10
C ASP A 161 -10.74 -0.89 -13.43
N ALA A 162 -9.71 -0.06 -13.61
CA ALA A 162 -8.86 -0.09 -14.79
C ALA A 162 -8.01 -1.37 -14.83
N ALA A 163 -7.47 -1.82 -13.69
CA ALA A 163 -6.69 -3.05 -13.61
C ALA A 163 -7.50 -4.26 -14.12
N ALA A 164 -8.79 -4.35 -13.76
CA ALA A 164 -9.66 -5.42 -14.22
C ALA A 164 -9.85 -5.50 -15.75
N LYS A 165 -9.52 -4.42 -16.47
CA LYS A 165 -9.63 -4.29 -17.94
C LYS A 165 -8.28 -4.26 -18.64
N ALA A 166 -7.19 -4.02 -17.90
CA ALA A 166 -5.87 -3.80 -18.47
C ALA A 166 -5.07 -5.08 -18.73
N PHE A 167 -5.55 -6.21 -18.19
CA PHE A 167 -4.83 -7.47 -18.23
C PHE A 167 -5.65 -8.60 -18.86
N ARG A 168 -4.96 -9.48 -19.58
CA ARG A 168 -5.43 -10.81 -19.95
C ARG A 168 -5.19 -11.74 -18.78
N ILE A 169 -6.25 -12.43 -18.36
CA ILE A 169 -6.24 -13.29 -17.17
C ILE A 169 -6.04 -14.75 -17.59
N THR A 170 -5.03 -15.40 -17.02
CA THR A 170 -4.75 -16.83 -17.21
C THR A 170 -4.84 -17.56 -15.87
N TRP A 171 -5.61 -18.65 -15.83
CA TRP A 171 -5.66 -19.52 -14.65
C TRP A 171 -4.37 -20.34 -14.52
N ALA A 172 -3.73 -20.29 -13.36
CA ALA A 172 -2.47 -21.01 -13.08
C ALA A 172 -2.60 -22.10 -12.01
N GLY A 173 -3.83 -22.43 -11.59
CA GLY A 173 -4.10 -23.51 -10.65
C GLY A 173 -4.42 -23.03 -9.25
N ARG A 174 -4.35 -23.97 -8.29
CA ARG A 174 -4.53 -23.71 -6.86
C ARG A 174 -3.24 -24.01 -6.13
N GLU A 175 -2.89 -23.14 -5.20
CA GLU A 175 -1.68 -23.24 -4.39
C GLU A 175 -2.08 -23.23 -2.92
N MET A 176 -1.51 -24.13 -2.13
CA MET A 176 -1.66 -24.05 -0.68
C MET A 176 -0.65 -23.04 -0.14
N ARG A 177 -1.12 -22.01 0.57
CA ARG A 177 -0.27 -21.05 1.29
C ARG A 177 -0.76 -20.95 2.73
N GLY A 178 0.10 -21.35 3.66
CA GLY A 178 -0.30 -21.56 5.05
C GLY A 178 -1.42 -22.61 5.14
N SER A 179 -2.52 -22.26 5.80
CA SER A 179 -3.70 -23.12 5.94
C SER A 179 -4.77 -22.91 4.87
N ARG A 180 -4.53 -22.04 3.87
CA ARG A 180 -5.51 -21.70 2.84
C ARG A 180 -5.13 -22.29 1.48
N THR A 181 -6.12 -22.77 0.75
CA THR A 181 -5.99 -23.05 -0.69
C THR A 181 -6.42 -21.83 -1.47
N LEU A 182 -5.51 -21.27 -2.27
CA LEU A 182 -5.72 -20.03 -3.01
C LEU A 182 -5.73 -20.31 -4.52
N ALA A 183 -6.64 -19.64 -5.23
CA ALA A 183 -6.58 -19.53 -6.68
C ALA A 183 -5.36 -18.72 -7.09
N LYS A 184 -4.54 -19.26 -7.98
CA LYS A 184 -3.43 -18.55 -8.60
C LYS A 184 -3.82 -18.14 -10.01
N VAL A 185 -3.73 -16.85 -10.29
CA VAL A 185 -3.99 -16.30 -11.64
C VAL A 185 -2.82 -15.43 -12.08
N LEU A 186 -2.51 -15.49 -13.37
CA LEU A 186 -1.52 -14.66 -14.04
C LEU A 186 -2.24 -13.57 -14.82
N LEU A 187 -1.73 -12.36 -14.73
CA LEU A 187 -2.22 -11.18 -15.42
C LEU A 187 -1.10 -10.65 -16.32
N ASP A 188 -1.31 -10.77 -17.62
CA ASP A 188 -0.42 -10.23 -18.63
C ASP A 188 -1.02 -8.96 -19.23
N PRO A 189 -0.23 -7.92 -19.56
CA PRO A 189 -0.76 -6.73 -20.21
C PRO A 189 -1.60 -7.08 -21.45
N ASP A 190 -2.78 -6.48 -21.57
CA ASP A 190 -3.57 -6.56 -22.80
C ASP A 190 -3.05 -5.51 -23.80
N PRO A 191 -2.48 -5.92 -24.95
CA PRO A 191 -1.97 -4.96 -25.95
C PRO A 191 -3.07 -4.09 -26.57
N ASN A 192 -4.36 -4.42 -26.40
CA ASN A 192 -5.48 -3.61 -26.88
C ASN A 192 -6.00 -2.63 -25.82
N TYR A 193 -5.51 -2.72 -24.58
CA TYR A 193 -5.86 -1.78 -23.53
C TYR A 193 -5.39 -0.38 -23.90
N LYS A 194 -6.22 0.62 -23.62
CA LYS A 194 -5.90 2.03 -23.85
C LYS A 194 -5.88 2.76 -22.51
N PRO A 195 -4.69 3.12 -21.99
CA PRO A 195 -4.58 3.86 -20.75
C PRO A 195 -5.34 5.18 -20.80
N THR A 196 -6.10 5.48 -19.74
CA THR A 196 -6.85 6.74 -19.60
C THR A 196 -6.12 7.77 -18.76
N SER A 197 -5.04 7.36 -18.08
CA SER A 197 -4.17 8.20 -17.25
C SER A 197 -2.72 7.72 -17.28
N ARG A 198 -1.80 8.54 -16.74
CA ARG A 198 -0.39 8.14 -16.57
C ARG A 198 -0.24 6.92 -15.66
N LEU A 199 -1.07 6.83 -14.61
CA LEU A 199 -0.99 5.73 -13.64
C LEU A 199 -1.51 4.42 -14.26
N THR A 200 -2.56 4.48 -15.07
CA THR A 200 -3.05 3.29 -15.79
C THR A 200 -2.11 2.84 -16.91
N GLY A 201 -1.28 3.75 -17.45
CA GLY A 201 -0.27 3.40 -18.47
C GLY A 201 0.83 2.49 -17.94
N LEU A 202 1.02 2.47 -16.62
CA LEU A 202 1.97 1.56 -15.97
C LEU A 202 1.59 0.09 -16.17
N PHE A 203 0.31 -0.23 -16.38
CA PHE A 203 -0.16 -1.61 -16.59
C PHE A 203 0.38 -2.23 -17.89
N GLU A 204 0.74 -1.42 -18.89
CA GLU A 204 1.35 -1.92 -20.14
C GLU A 204 2.73 -2.55 -19.92
N HIS A 205 3.36 -2.26 -18.77
CA HIS A 205 4.74 -2.60 -18.48
C HIS A 205 4.90 -3.63 -17.36
N VAL A 206 3.81 -4.21 -16.86
CA VAL A 206 3.82 -5.03 -15.64
C VAL A 206 3.13 -6.37 -15.86
N HIS A 207 3.75 -7.46 -15.43
CA HIS A 207 3.06 -8.75 -15.27
C HIS A 207 2.72 -8.95 -13.80
N VAL A 208 1.56 -9.52 -13.51
CA VAL A 208 1.11 -9.70 -12.13
C VAL A 208 0.72 -11.15 -11.88
N VAL A 209 1.14 -11.70 -10.74
CA VAL A 209 0.63 -12.95 -10.19
C VAL A 209 -0.27 -12.61 -9.01
N LEU A 210 -1.51 -13.10 -9.03
CA LEU A 210 -2.44 -12.93 -7.91
C LEU A 210 -2.77 -14.26 -7.27
N TRP A 211 -2.86 -14.23 -5.94
CA TRP A 211 -3.44 -15.28 -5.13
C TRP A 211 -4.73 -14.78 -4.50
N VAL A 212 -5.82 -15.49 -4.77
CA VAL A 212 -7.18 -15.12 -4.37
C VAL A 212 -7.78 -16.22 -3.50
N ASP A 213 -8.39 -15.84 -2.39
CA ASP A 213 -9.27 -16.73 -1.65
C ASP A 213 -10.59 -16.85 -2.40
N GLU A 214 -10.84 -18.00 -3.05
CA GLU A 214 -12.03 -18.22 -3.88
C GLU A 214 -13.34 -18.12 -3.08
N SER A 215 -13.32 -18.54 -1.82
CA SER A 215 -14.53 -18.61 -0.98
C SER A 215 -15.02 -17.22 -0.62
N GLN A 216 -14.10 -16.34 -0.22
CA GLN A 216 -14.41 -14.96 0.16
C GLN A 216 -14.29 -13.99 -1.02
N ALA A 217 -13.71 -14.42 -2.14
CA ALA A 217 -13.30 -13.60 -3.29
C ALA A 217 -12.38 -12.44 -2.86
N GLN A 218 -11.37 -12.73 -2.03
CA GLN A 218 -10.47 -11.73 -1.47
C GLN A 218 -9.08 -11.88 -2.06
N LEU A 219 -8.44 -10.75 -2.40
CA LEU A 219 -7.02 -10.74 -2.75
C LEU A 219 -6.21 -11.05 -1.48
N VAL A 220 -5.35 -12.06 -1.55
CA VAL A 220 -4.48 -12.47 -0.44
C VAL A 220 -3.05 -12.04 -0.68
N ARG A 221 -2.57 -12.19 -1.92
CA ARG A 221 -1.23 -11.77 -2.32
C ARG A 221 -1.21 -11.32 -3.77
N LEU A 222 -0.39 -10.31 -4.03
CA LEU A 222 -0.08 -9.81 -5.35
C LEU A 222 1.44 -9.70 -5.46
N GLU A 223 1.99 -10.23 -6.56
CA GLU A 223 3.36 -10.00 -6.99
C GLU A 223 3.33 -9.38 -8.37
N ALA A 224 4.11 -8.32 -8.59
CA ALA A 224 4.14 -7.59 -9.85
C ALA A 224 5.58 -7.36 -10.30
N ASP A 225 5.87 -7.69 -11.56
CA ASP A 225 7.18 -7.54 -12.19
C ASP A 225 7.10 -6.52 -13.32
N ILE A 226 7.97 -5.51 -13.29
CA ILE A 226 8.10 -4.51 -14.35
C ILE A 226 8.93 -5.12 -15.49
N SER A 227 8.27 -5.54 -16.57
CA SER A 227 8.91 -6.21 -17.71
C SER A 227 9.55 -5.27 -18.72
N SER A 228 9.17 -4.00 -18.72
CA SER A 228 9.74 -3.00 -19.62
C SER A 228 9.83 -1.63 -18.96
N ASP A 229 10.74 -0.81 -19.47
CA ASP A 229 10.98 0.48 -18.88
C ASP A 229 9.76 1.41 -18.99
N ILE A 230 9.40 2.03 -17.88
CA ILE A 230 8.30 2.98 -17.81
C ILE A 230 8.87 4.39 -17.94
N THR A 231 8.44 5.13 -18.96
CA THR A 231 8.95 6.49 -19.23
C THR A 231 7.96 7.56 -18.82
N PHE A 232 8.46 8.64 -18.22
CA PHE A 232 7.67 9.79 -17.82
C PHE A 232 8.11 11.03 -18.61
N GLY A 233 7.13 11.75 -19.18
CA GLY A 233 7.38 12.98 -19.95
C GLY A 233 8.30 12.76 -21.15
N GLY A 234 8.04 11.72 -21.96
CA GLY A 234 8.87 11.37 -23.12
C GLY A 234 10.27 10.89 -22.77
N GLY A 235 10.50 10.44 -21.52
CA GLY A 235 11.81 9.96 -21.03
C GLY A 235 12.73 11.06 -20.49
N ILE A 236 12.31 12.33 -20.51
CA ILE A 236 13.11 13.46 -20.01
C ILE A 236 12.94 13.61 -18.49
N ILE A 237 11.70 13.52 -18.00
CA ILE A 237 11.38 13.76 -16.59
C ILE A 237 11.88 12.62 -15.71
N GLY A 238 11.68 11.39 -16.15
CA GLY A 238 12.11 10.23 -15.40
C GLY A 238 11.81 8.93 -16.11
N LYS A 239 12.37 7.86 -15.55
CA LYS A 239 12.23 6.51 -16.04
C LYS A 239 12.29 5.54 -14.86
N VAL A 240 11.43 4.54 -14.86
CA VAL A 240 11.57 3.36 -14.00
C VAL A 240 12.10 2.25 -14.88
N TYR A 241 13.12 1.57 -14.41
CA TYR A 241 13.75 0.51 -15.16
C TYR A 241 12.95 -0.79 -15.02
N HIS A 242 13.00 -1.59 -16.07
CA HIS A 242 12.59 -2.99 -16.02
C HIS A 242 13.37 -3.76 -14.94
N GLY A 243 12.81 -4.89 -14.50
CA GLY A 243 13.37 -5.73 -13.45
C GLY A 243 12.91 -5.35 -12.05
N GLY A 244 12.16 -4.25 -11.88
CA GLY A 244 11.57 -3.90 -10.60
C GLY A 244 10.47 -4.87 -10.19
N HIS A 245 10.38 -5.16 -8.90
CA HIS A 245 9.46 -6.12 -8.31
C HIS A 245 8.66 -5.48 -7.17
N PHE A 246 7.38 -5.82 -7.09
CA PHE A 246 6.48 -5.36 -6.04
C PHE A 246 5.69 -6.53 -5.45
N VAL A 247 5.58 -6.56 -4.13
CA VAL A 247 4.78 -7.52 -3.39
C VAL A 247 3.80 -6.79 -2.49
N MET A 248 2.56 -7.26 -2.46
CA MET A 248 1.57 -6.90 -1.45
C MET A 248 0.91 -8.16 -0.90
N GLU A 249 0.76 -8.23 0.42
CA GLU A 249 -0.09 -9.24 1.07
C GLU A 249 -1.23 -8.56 1.82
N GLN A 250 -2.35 -9.25 1.90
CA GLN A 250 -3.54 -8.87 2.66
C GLN A 250 -4.03 -10.06 3.49
N SER A 251 -4.58 -9.75 4.66
CA SER A 251 -5.25 -10.74 5.51
C SER A 251 -6.55 -10.18 6.09
N GLU A 252 -7.41 -11.07 6.57
CA GLU A 252 -8.63 -10.68 7.28
C GLU A 252 -8.29 -10.11 8.66
N VAL A 253 -8.48 -8.81 8.84
CA VAL A 253 -8.15 -8.10 10.09
C VAL A 253 -9.39 -7.84 10.96
N ALA A 254 -10.57 -7.93 10.36
CA ALA A 254 -11.88 -7.96 10.99
C ALA A 254 -12.85 -8.73 10.08
N PRO A 255 -14.00 -9.22 10.55
CA PRO A 255 -14.91 -10.02 9.74
C PRO A 255 -15.26 -9.36 8.39
N GLY A 256 -14.84 -9.99 7.30
CA GLY A 256 -15.05 -9.51 5.93
C GLY A 256 -14.19 -8.32 5.49
N VAL A 257 -13.25 -7.85 6.32
CA VAL A 257 -12.37 -6.71 6.06
C VAL A 257 -10.95 -7.21 5.89
N TRP A 258 -10.44 -7.10 4.66
CA TRP A 258 -9.13 -7.60 4.26
C TRP A 258 -8.18 -6.45 4.01
N LEU A 259 -7.28 -6.20 4.96
CA LEU A 259 -6.35 -5.08 4.90
C LEU A 259 -4.91 -5.57 4.70
N PRO A 260 -4.03 -4.69 4.19
CA PRO A 260 -2.67 -5.07 3.87
C PRO A 260 -1.84 -5.43 5.10
N THR A 261 -0.99 -6.45 5.00
CA THR A 261 -0.07 -6.87 6.06
C THR A 261 1.39 -6.74 5.67
N LEU A 262 1.68 -6.71 4.37
CA LEU A 262 3.02 -6.59 3.85
C LEU A 262 3.04 -5.77 2.57
N TYR A 263 4.06 -4.93 2.44
CA TYR A 263 4.53 -4.39 1.18
C TYR A 263 6.01 -4.66 1.02
N THR A 264 6.43 -4.96 -0.20
CA THR A 264 7.82 -4.93 -0.59
C THR A 264 7.94 -4.23 -1.92
N TYR A 265 8.84 -3.27 -2.01
CA TYR A 265 9.20 -2.57 -3.22
C TYR A 265 10.67 -2.82 -3.48
N ASP A 266 11.02 -3.23 -4.70
CA ASP A 266 12.38 -3.32 -5.20
C ASP A 266 12.39 -2.73 -6.61
N VAL A 267 12.62 -1.42 -6.72
CA VAL A 267 12.43 -0.69 -7.98
C VAL A 267 13.55 0.32 -8.20
N ASP A 268 14.12 0.28 -9.39
CA ASP A 268 15.15 1.22 -9.82
C ASP A 268 14.68 2.16 -10.93
N GLY A 269 15.32 3.31 -11.03
CA GLY A 269 14.97 4.30 -12.02
C GLY A 269 15.93 5.49 -12.09
N ARG A 270 15.44 6.56 -12.70
CA ARG A 270 16.06 7.90 -12.68
C ARG A 270 15.00 8.99 -12.74
N LYS A 271 15.33 10.13 -12.15
CA LYS A 271 14.69 11.44 -12.35
C LYS A 271 15.68 12.36 -13.03
N PHE A 272 15.31 12.90 -14.18
CA PHE A 272 16.24 13.65 -15.03
C PHE A 272 17.54 12.83 -15.20
N LEU A 273 18.66 13.31 -14.65
CA LEU A 273 19.97 12.65 -14.71
C LEU A 273 20.35 11.89 -13.43
N LEU A 274 19.53 11.96 -12.38
CA LEU A 274 19.82 11.36 -11.08
C LEU A 274 19.10 10.02 -10.97
N SER A 275 19.83 8.93 -10.75
CA SER A 275 19.23 7.61 -10.51
C SER A 275 18.33 7.60 -9.27
N PHE A 276 17.46 6.59 -9.13
CA PHE A 276 16.65 6.22 -7.96
C PHE A 276 16.57 4.73 -7.70
N GLY A 277 16.46 4.36 -6.42
CA GLY A 277 16.29 2.99 -5.93
C GLY A 277 15.33 3.02 -4.76
N LEU A 278 14.27 2.21 -4.84
CA LEU A 278 13.28 2.05 -3.79
C LEU A 278 13.29 0.58 -3.38
N HIS A 279 14.00 0.30 -2.29
CA HIS A 279 14.11 -1.01 -1.68
C HIS A 279 13.53 -0.90 -0.27
N GLU A 280 12.24 -1.15 -0.16
CA GLU A 280 11.49 -0.90 1.08
C GLU A 280 10.61 -2.09 1.40
N ARG A 281 10.68 -2.53 2.66
CA ARG A 281 9.75 -3.48 3.25
C ARG A 281 8.92 -2.76 4.30
N THR A 282 7.59 -2.83 4.15
CA THR A 282 6.65 -2.34 5.15
C THR A 282 5.82 -3.49 5.69
N GLU A 283 5.99 -3.80 6.97
CA GLU A 283 5.14 -4.73 7.69
C GLU A 283 4.02 -3.94 8.39
N VAL A 284 2.79 -4.42 8.24
CA VAL A 284 1.61 -3.72 8.76
C VAL A 284 0.90 -4.62 9.75
N THR A 285 0.77 -4.16 10.98
CA THR A 285 0.28 -4.95 12.11
C THR A 285 -0.71 -4.15 12.95
N ARG A 286 -1.32 -4.80 13.95
CA ARG A 286 -2.11 -4.14 15.01
C ARG A 286 -3.24 -3.27 14.49
N TYR A 287 -4.00 -3.80 13.55
CA TYR A 287 -5.20 -3.14 13.09
C TYR A 287 -6.21 -2.98 14.22
N ARG A 288 -6.73 -1.76 14.39
CA ARG A 288 -7.83 -1.47 15.30
C ARG A 288 -8.82 -0.52 14.63
N HIS A 289 -10.11 -0.86 14.68
CA HIS A 289 -11.15 0.05 14.23
C HIS A 289 -11.21 1.27 15.16
N VAL A 290 -11.09 2.45 14.59
CA VAL A 290 -11.12 3.75 15.30
C VAL A 290 -12.25 4.65 14.82
N GLY A 291 -12.95 4.24 13.76
CA GLY A 291 -14.10 4.94 13.21
C GLY A 291 -13.77 6.32 12.61
N PRO A 292 -14.77 7.20 12.46
CA PRO A 292 -14.58 8.53 11.91
C PRO A 292 -13.77 9.43 12.87
N PRO A 293 -13.27 10.60 12.39
CA PRO A 293 -12.42 11.49 13.18
C PRO A 293 -12.94 11.84 14.58
N ALA A 294 -14.26 11.99 14.76
CA ALA A 294 -14.87 12.29 16.06
C ALA A 294 -14.60 11.21 17.12
N GLN A 295 -14.65 9.93 16.75
CA GLN A 295 -14.33 8.83 17.66
C GLN A 295 -12.83 8.74 17.93
N SER A 296 -12.00 8.99 16.91
CA SER A 296 -10.54 9.06 17.06
C SER A 296 -10.08 10.16 18.03
N ILE A 297 -10.80 11.29 18.11
CA ILE A 297 -10.50 12.35 19.08
C ILE A 297 -10.61 11.85 20.51
N GLU A 298 -11.68 11.10 20.84
CA GLU A 298 -11.88 10.57 22.19
C GLU A 298 -10.76 9.60 22.57
N ILE A 299 -10.34 8.74 21.63
CA ILE A 299 -9.22 7.81 21.81
C ILE A 299 -7.93 8.59 22.16
N ILE A 300 -7.58 9.61 21.38
CA ILE A 300 -6.34 10.38 21.58
C ILE A 300 -6.39 11.22 22.85
N ARG A 301 -7.55 11.83 23.19
CA ARG A 301 -7.73 12.57 24.45
C ARG A 301 -7.56 11.66 25.67
N ASN A 302 -8.14 10.45 25.64
CA ASN A 302 -7.99 9.49 26.73
C ASN A 302 -6.54 9.09 26.93
N GLU A 303 -5.80 8.87 25.85
CA GLU A 303 -4.37 8.56 25.89
C GLU A 303 -3.52 9.71 26.44
N LEU A 304 -3.79 10.95 26.02
CA LEU A 304 -3.14 12.16 26.57
C LEU A 304 -3.45 12.37 28.06
N ASN A 305 -4.65 12.03 28.51
CA ASN A 305 -5.09 12.20 29.91
C ASN A 305 -4.54 11.10 30.83
N ASN A 306 -4.24 9.93 30.30
CA ASN A 306 -3.61 8.87 31.08
C ASN A 306 -2.15 9.25 31.35
N ARG A 307 -1.78 9.40 32.64
CA ARG A 307 -0.40 9.72 33.06
C ARG A 307 0.62 8.64 32.67
N MET A 308 0.13 7.46 32.26
CA MET A 308 0.88 6.37 31.64
C MET A 308 0.62 6.31 30.13
N ALA A 309 0.76 7.39 29.37
CA ALA A 309 0.92 7.29 27.92
C ALA A 309 2.26 6.57 27.63
N GLU A 310 2.32 5.29 27.98
CA GLU A 310 3.37 4.36 27.62
C GLU A 310 3.10 3.99 26.16
N MET A 311 4.15 3.99 25.35
CA MET A 311 4.04 3.51 23.98
C MET A 311 3.36 2.14 23.97
N PRO A 312 2.41 1.86 23.05
CA PRO A 312 1.82 0.54 22.92
C PRO A 312 2.93 -0.52 22.92
N ILE A 313 2.97 -1.36 23.97
CA ILE A 313 4.02 -2.35 24.19
C ILE A 313 4.16 -3.23 22.95
N ARG A 314 5.42 -3.51 22.55
CA ARG A 314 5.89 -4.24 21.34
C ARG A 314 5.06 -5.43 20.91
#